data_AF-A0A7C3GI87-F1
#
_entry.id   AF-A0A7C3GI87-F1
#
_cell.length_a   1.000
_cell.length_b   1.000
_cell.length_c   1.000
_cell.angle_alpha   90.00
_cell.angle_beta   90.00
_cell.angle_gamma   90.00
#
_symmetry.space_group_name_H-M   'P 1'
#
loop_
_entity.id
_entity.type
_entity.pdbx_description
1 polymer ?
#
loop_
_entity_poly.entity_id
_entity_poly.type
_entity_poly.pdbx_seq_one_letter_code
_entity_poly.pdbx_strand_id
1 'polypeptide(L)'
;MIKKFLTLLVVLVTYQFCIAQISLPPSGDNQKSIVTQYIGSIAHVTVTYHSVDVTSPQGKSRKGKIWGKLVPWGMMPNNFGTAKEIPWRAGSNENTTIEFSHDMTVQGQPIKAGKYGFHIIPKENGPWTLIFSNNASSWGSFFYDQKEDALRVETTPVESAYHEWLDYEFTERLPASATLALKWENLSIPMKIELPNEKQLYVATLKDELRSSLGFSWTNVVAAANYCLQNDIDLEQGLKWADNAIKFGATNFTTLSTKAQLLSKLGKTSEADKLMDQALNHPSATAFQIHAYARSLIAAGKKDKAFEVFKFNFEKNNKAWPTHFGMARGYSALGQFDKAIEHAKLSLQQAPDQANKDYVAGLIKKLKKKE
;
A
#
# COMPACT_ATOMS: atom_id res chain seq x y z
N MET A 1 -28.25 40.47 -67.69
CA MET A 1 -27.58 41.10 -66.52
C MET A 1 -27.67 40.18 -65.31
N ILE A 2 -26.70 39.29 -65.10
CA ILE A 2 -26.45 38.61 -63.82
C ILE A 2 -24.94 38.38 -63.75
N LYS A 3 -24.20 39.22 -63.01
CA LYS A 3 -22.79 38.98 -62.67
C LYS A 3 -22.76 38.40 -61.26
N LYS A 4 -22.43 37.10 -61.14
CA LYS A 4 -22.21 36.42 -59.86
C LYS A 4 -20.90 36.92 -59.26
N PHE A 5 -20.99 37.53 -58.09
CA PHE A 5 -19.89 37.71 -57.14
C PHE A 5 -19.57 36.34 -56.52
N LEU A 6 -18.30 35.93 -56.51
CA LEU A 6 -17.84 34.89 -55.60
C LEU A 6 -16.63 35.43 -54.84
N THR A 7 -16.87 35.73 -53.57
CA THR A 7 -15.94 36.29 -52.60
C THR A 7 -14.93 35.22 -52.19
N LEU A 8 -13.64 35.47 -52.43
CA LEU A 8 -12.54 34.61 -52.01
C LEU A 8 -12.26 34.85 -50.51
N LEU A 9 -12.60 33.87 -49.67
CA LEU A 9 -12.33 33.88 -48.23
C LEU A 9 -10.84 33.58 -47.99
N VAL A 10 -10.06 34.60 -47.62
CA VAL A 10 -8.66 34.41 -47.17
C VAL A 10 -8.69 33.98 -45.71
N VAL A 11 -8.38 32.70 -45.45
CA VAL A 11 -8.16 32.18 -44.10
C VAL A 11 -6.75 32.56 -43.67
N LEU A 12 -6.65 33.57 -42.79
CA LEU A 12 -5.41 33.98 -42.16
C LEU A 12 -5.06 32.98 -41.05
N VAL A 13 -4.18 32.02 -41.33
CA VAL A 13 -3.64 31.11 -40.32
C VAL A 13 -2.62 31.89 -39.48
N THR A 14 -3.01 32.30 -38.28
CA THR A 14 -2.08 32.89 -37.31
C THR A 14 -1.32 31.77 -36.61
N TYR A 15 -0.04 31.62 -36.96
CA TYR A 15 0.88 30.76 -36.21
C TYR A 15 1.18 31.45 -34.87
N GLN A 16 0.73 30.85 -33.77
CA GLN A 16 1.27 31.19 -32.46
C GLN A 16 2.69 30.64 -32.36
N PHE A 17 3.67 31.52 -32.41
CA PHE A 17 5.01 31.20 -31.94
C PHE A 17 4.97 31.06 -30.43
N CYS A 18 4.92 29.83 -29.93
CA CYS A 18 5.30 29.54 -28.56
C CYS A 18 6.83 29.71 -28.50
N ILE A 19 7.30 30.84 -27.97
CA ILE A 19 8.72 31.00 -27.66
C ILE A 19 9.01 30.03 -26.51
N ALA A 20 9.53 28.85 -26.84
CA ALA A 20 10.19 28.00 -25.87
C ALA A 20 11.41 28.76 -25.36
N GLN A 21 11.43 29.11 -24.07
CA GLN A 21 12.65 29.56 -23.42
C GLN A 21 13.68 28.42 -23.49
N ILE A 22 14.94 28.75 -23.78
CA ILE A 22 16.04 27.79 -23.71
C ILE A 22 16.14 27.24 -22.28
N SER A 23 16.37 25.92 -22.15
CA SER A 23 16.56 25.27 -20.85
C SER A 23 17.91 25.69 -20.25
N LEU A 24 17.91 26.72 -19.40
CA LEU A 24 19.06 27.10 -18.60
C LEU A 24 19.08 26.32 -17.27
N PRO A 25 20.25 26.09 -16.66
CA PRO A 25 20.34 25.51 -15.32
C PRO A 25 19.50 26.31 -14.30
N PRO A 26 18.85 25.65 -13.32
CA PRO A 26 18.07 26.34 -12.30
C PRO A 26 18.93 27.30 -11.49
N SER A 27 18.35 28.42 -11.06
CA SER A 27 19.07 29.42 -10.28
C SER A 27 19.38 28.93 -8.87
N GLY A 28 20.59 29.25 -8.37
CA GLY A 28 20.99 29.02 -6.99
C GLY A 28 21.34 27.58 -6.61
N ASP A 29 21.74 26.75 -7.59
CA ASP A 29 22.25 25.37 -7.42
C ASP A 29 21.33 24.40 -6.67
N ASN A 30 20.03 24.71 -6.54
CA ASN A 30 19.06 23.83 -5.91
C ASN A 30 18.38 22.92 -6.95
N GLN A 31 18.74 21.65 -6.97
CA GLN A 31 18.21 20.69 -7.93
C GLN A 31 16.76 20.34 -7.63
N LYS A 32 15.96 20.22 -8.70
CA LYS A 32 14.59 19.69 -8.60
C LYS A 32 14.64 18.19 -8.33
N SER A 33 13.88 17.76 -7.34
CA SER A 33 13.79 16.36 -6.92
C SER A 33 12.34 15.91 -6.84
N ILE A 34 12.13 14.62 -7.10
CA ILE A 34 10.82 13.96 -7.03
C ILE A 34 11.00 12.63 -6.30
N VAL A 35 10.13 12.36 -5.33
CA VAL A 35 10.01 11.04 -4.69
C VAL A 35 8.56 10.58 -4.73
N THR A 36 8.35 9.32 -5.09
CA THR A 36 7.02 8.70 -5.12
C THR A 36 7.03 7.42 -4.32
N GLN A 37 6.01 7.20 -3.49
CA GLN A 37 5.80 5.97 -2.75
C GLN A 37 4.39 5.46 -2.96
N TYR A 38 4.27 4.18 -3.34
CA TYR A 38 3.00 3.46 -3.32
C TYR A 38 2.64 3.05 -1.90
N ILE A 39 1.40 3.31 -1.49
CA ILE A 39 0.80 2.77 -0.27
C ILE A 39 -0.14 1.65 -0.72
N GLY A 40 0.25 0.42 -0.41
CA GLY A 40 -0.30 -0.76 -1.08
C GLY A 40 0.11 -0.78 -2.56
N SER A 41 -0.78 -1.23 -3.43
CA SER A 41 -0.59 -1.33 -4.89
C SER A 41 -1.53 -0.43 -5.69
N ILE A 42 -2.36 0.36 -5.00
CA ILE A 42 -3.43 1.16 -5.60
C ILE A 42 -3.16 2.65 -5.48
N ALA A 43 -2.73 3.09 -4.29
CA ALA A 43 -2.52 4.49 -4.00
C ALA A 43 -1.04 4.84 -3.95
N HIS A 44 -0.71 6.09 -4.22
CA HIS A 44 0.65 6.61 -4.17
C HIS A 44 0.67 8.08 -3.79
N VAL A 45 1.78 8.50 -3.20
CA VAL A 45 2.04 9.88 -2.81
C VAL A 45 3.30 10.33 -3.53
N THR A 46 3.25 11.47 -4.18
CA THR A 46 4.38 12.07 -4.90
C THR A 46 4.74 13.40 -4.27
N VAL A 47 6.01 13.60 -3.95
CA VAL A 47 6.55 14.88 -3.49
C VAL A 47 7.46 15.44 -4.56
N THR A 48 7.21 16.67 -5.00
CA THR A 48 8.11 17.43 -5.88
C THR A 48 8.63 18.63 -5.12
N TYR A 49 9.95 18.77 -5.02
CA TYR A 49 10.62 19.80 -4.24
C TYR A 49 11.93 20.22 -4.92
N HIS A 50 12.56 21.27 -4.41
CA HIS A 50 13.95 21.59 -4.76
C HIS A 50 14.82 21.39 -3.53
N SER A 51 15.82 20.53 -3.67
CA SER A 51 16.74 20.14 -2.59
C SER A 51 17.71 21.29 -2.30
N VAL A 52 17.88 21.60 -1.02
CA VAL A 52 18.66 22.74 -0.54
C VAL A 52 19.86 22.22 0.22
N ASP A 53 21.05 22.65 -0.19
CA ASP A 53 22.30 22.35 0.50
C ASP A 53 22.39 23.14 1.83
N VAL A 54 22.98 22.58 2.88
CA VAL A 54 23.41 23.33 4.06
C VAL A 54 24.48 24.37 3.68
N THR A 55 25.34 24.08 2.71
CA THR A 55 26.31 25.02 2.16
C THR A 55 25.63 25.97 1.17
N SER A 56 25.92 27.27 1.22
CA SER A 56 25.31 28.24 0.28
C SER A 56 25.95 28.12 -1.12
N PRO A 57 25.30 28.62 -2.19
CA PRO A 57 25.90 28.65 -3.52
C PRO A 57 27.24 29.42 -3.60
N GLN A 58 27.53 30.25 -2.59
CA GLN A 58 28.80 30.97 -2.45
C GLN A 58 29.86 30.18 -1.64
N GLY A 59 29.61 28.90 -1.33
CA GLY A 59 30.51 28.02 -0.58
C GLY A 59 30.50 28.25 0.94
N LYS A 60 29.58 29.07 1.47
CA LYS A 60 29.53 29.36 2.91
C LYS A 60 28.66 28.34 3.64
N SER A 61 29.27 27.59 4.57
CA SER A 61 28.53 26.66 5.42
C SER A 61 27.47 27.36 6.27
N ARG A 62 26.25 26.81 6.31
CA ARG A 62 25.15 27.24 7.19
C ARG A 62 24.82 26.19 8.25
N LYS A 63 25.74 25.27 8.54
CA LYS A 63 25.60 24.28 9.62
C LYS A 63 25.41 24.96 10.97
N GLY A 64 24.46 24.48 11.75
CA GLY A 64 23.94 25.08 12.99
C GLY A 64 23.14 26.36 12.78
N LYS A 65 22.82 26.74 11.54
CA LYS A 65 22.16 28.01 11.17
C LYS A 65 21.02 27.79 10.17
N ILE A 66 20.51 26.57 10.07
CA ILE A 66 19.32 26.28 9.27
C ILE A 66 18.08 26.75 10.05
N TRP A 67 17.81 26.14 11.19
CA TRP A 67 16.61 26.38 11.98
C TRP A 67 16.73 27.63 12.86
N GLY A 68 15.68 28.46 12.89
CA GLY A 68 15.67 29.76 13.58
C GLY A 68 16.50 30.86 12.91
N LYS A 69 17.17 30.57 11.79
CA LYS A 69 17.96 31.52 11.00
C LYS A 69 17.55 31.47 9.53
N LEU A 70 18.08 30.54 8.73
CA LEU A 70 17.70 30.41 7.32
C LEU A 70 16.21 30.10 7.16
N VAL A 71 15.69 29.24 8.04
CA VAL A 71 14.28 28.95 8.22
C VAL A 71 13.86 29.55 9.56
N PRO A 72 13.27 30.76 9.59
CA PRO A 72 12.83 31.38 10.83
C PRO A 72 11.72 30.61 11.52
N TRP A 73 11.60 30.84 12.82
CA TRP A 73 10.45 30.40 13.61
C TRP A 73 9.22 31.23 13.26
N GLY A 74 8.05 30.59 13.19
CA GLY A 74 6.79 31.22 12.84
C GLY A 74 6.63 31.46 11.34
N MET A 75 5.78 32.43 10.99
CA MET A 75 5.69 32.95 9.63
C MET A 75 6.73 34.06 9.42
N MET A 76 7.17 34.25 8.18
CA MET A 76 8.09 35.33 7.82
C MET A 76 7.34 36.52 7.23
N PRO A 77 7.75 37.77 7.55
CA PRO A 77 7.27 38.94 6.83
C PRO A 77 7.48 38.77 5.32
N ASN A 78 6.46 39.13 4.56
CA ASN A 78 6.47 38.99 3.12
C ASN A 78 6.53 40.36 2.45
N ASN A 79 7.59 40.56 1.67
CA ASN A 79 7.82 41.81 0.95
C ASN A 79 7.37 41.72 -0.53
N PHE A 80 6.79 40.59 -0.95
CA PHE A 80 6.40 40.32 -2.33
C PHE A 80 5.07 39.57 -2.40
N GLY A 81 4.15 39.97 -3.29
CA GLY A 81 2.85 39.31 -3.42
C GLY A 81 1.78 39.92 -2.52
N THR A 82 0.75 39.14 -2.17
CA THR A 82 -0.50 39.64 -1.55
C THR A 82 -0.61 39.39 -0.05
N ALA A 83 0.15 38.45 0.49
CA ALA A 83 0.14 38.11 1.92
C ALA A 83 1.11 38.98 2.72
N LYS A 84 0.77 39.32 3.98
CA LYS A 84 1.66 40.07 4.89
C LYS A 84 2.77 39.20 5.47
N GLU A 85 2.45 37.94 5.75
CA GLU A 85 3.35 36.96 6.30
C GLU A 85 3.15 35.63 5.57
N ILE A 86 4.22 34.83 5.45
CA ILE A 86 4.23 33.60 4.67
C ILE A 86 4.86 32.44 5.47
N PRO A 87 4.32 31.22 5.34
CA PRO A 87 4.96 30.03 5.90
C PRO A 87 6.19 29.61 5.06
N TRP A 88 7.04 28.76 5.60
CA TRP A 88 8.17 28.20 4.85
C TRP A 88 7.69 27.19 3.81
N ARG A 89 8.08 27.36 2.54
CA ARG A 89 7.76 26.45 1.41
C ARG A 89 8.39 25.04 1.49
N ALA A 90 9.05 24.72 2.61
CA ALA A 90 9.64 23.41 2.87
C ALA A 90 10.58 22.88 1.75
N GLY A 91 11.33 23.81 1.14
CA GLY A 91 12.16 23.60 -0.06
C GLY A 91 12.73 24.95 -0.55
N SER A 92 13.21 24.99 -1.79
CA SER A 92 13.70 26.21 -2.44
C SER A 92 13.02 26.49 -3.78
N ASN A 93 13.21 27.70 -4.29
CA ASN A 93 12.69 28.18 -5.57
C ASN A 93 11.17 28.01 -5.71
N GLU A 94 10.70 27.00 -6.47
CA GLU A 94 9.30 26.65 -6.67
C GLU A 94 8.60 26.17 -5.38
N ASN A 95 7.27 26.13 -5.42
CA ASN A 95 6.50 25.56 -4.33
C ASN A 95 6.76 24.05 -4.23
N THR A 96 7.04 23.57 -3.01
CA THR A 96 7.03 22.13 -2.75
C THR A 96 5.60 21.65 -2.91
N THR A 97 5.40 20.55 -3.62
CA THR A 97 4.06 19.99 -3.83
C THR A 97 4.00 18.55 -3.35
N ILE A 98 2.89 18.22 -2.68
CA ILE A 98 2.56 16.85 -2.30
C ILE A 98 1.27 16.49 -3.02
N GLU A 99 1.32 15.41 -3.79
CA GLU A 99 0.21 14.90 -4.57
C GLU A 99 -0.22 13.53 -4.05
N PHE A 100 -1.52 13.39 -3.77
CA PHE A 100 -2.15 12.16 -3.34
C PHE A 100 -3.02 11.63 -4.48
N SER A 101 -2.79 10.39 -4.92
CA SER A 101 -3.61 9.80 -5.99
C SER A 101 -4.99 9.35 -5.54
N HIS A 102 -5.21 9.24 -4.23
CA HIS A 102 -6.47 8.85 -3.60
C HIS A 102 -6.74 9.73 -2.39
N ASP A 103 -7.97 9.70 -1.88
CA ASP A 103 -8.29 10.26 -0.57
C ASP A 103 -7.44 9.54 0.50
N MET A 104 -6.83 10.31 1.39
CA MET A 104 -5.89 9.83 2.40
C MET A 104 -6.21 10.44 3.76
N THR A 105 -5.49 10.01 4.79
CA THR A 105 -5.34 10.78 6.02
C THR A 105 -3.90 11.18 6.24
N VAL A 106 -3.65 12.42 6.66
CA VAL A 106 -2.35 12.90 7.11
C VAL A 106 -2.47 13.23 8.60
N GLN A 107 -1.63 12.63 9.44
CA GLN A 107 -1.73 12.75 10.91
C GLN A 107 -3.16 12.47 11.42
N GLY A 108 -3.83 11.47 10.83
CA GLY A 108 -5.20 11.09 11.16
C GLY A 108 -6.30 12.02 10.64
N GLN A 109 -5.97 13.14 9.97
CA GLN A 109 -6.95 14.06 9.40
C GLN A 109 -7.16 13.79 7.90
N PRO A 110 -8.41 13.81 7.40
CA PRO A 110 -8.70 13.50 6.00
C PRO A 110 -8.17 14.56 5.04
N ILE A 111 -7.65 14.12 3.89
CA ILE A 111 -7.30 14.94 2.74
C ILE A 111 -7.79 14.27 1.46
N LYS A 112 -8.29 15.06 0.51
CA LYS A 112 -8.79 14.53 -0.76
C LYS A 112 -7.64 14.19 -1.71
N ALA A 113 -7.92 13.31 -2.67
CA ALA A 113 -7.02 13.12 -3.81
C ALA A 113 -6.79 14.47 -4.51
N GLY A 114 -5.55 14.74 -4.88
CA GLY A 114 -5.18 16.01 -5.49
C GLY A 114 -3.75 16.41 -5.23
N LYS A 115 -3.36 17.52 -5.84
CA LYS A 115 -2.03 18.12 -5.72
C LYS A 115 -2.10 19.38 -4.88
N TYR A 116 -1.29 19.45 -3.84
CA TYR A 116 -1.30 20.52 -2.86
C TYR A 116 0.05 21.22 -2.79
N GLY A 117 0.04 22.54 -2.62
CA GLY A 117 1.22 23.29 -2.17
C GLY A 117 1.52 22.94 -0.71
N PHE A 118 2.78 22.71 -0.39
CA PHE A 118 3.20 22.25 0.94
C PHE A 118 4.02 23.31 1.64
N HIS A 119 3.56 23.68 2.84
CA HIS A 119 4.22 24.67 3.67
C HIS A 119 4.31 24.21 5.12
N ILE A 120 5.28 24.78 5.85
CA ILE A 120 5.51 24.49 7.26
C ILE A 120 5.60 25.82 8.02
N ILE A 121 5.01 25.86 9.21
CA ILE A 121 5.25 26.89 10.22
C ILE A 121 6.08 26.26 11.33
N PRO A 122 7.41 26.48 11.33
CA PRO A 122 8.29 25.98 12.38
C PRO A 122 8.02 26.68 13.70
N LYS A 123 8.16 25.97 14.82
CA LYS A 123 8.13 26.58 16.16
C LYS A 123 9.43 26.24 16.88
N GLU A 124 9.96 27.20 17.63
CA GLU A 124 11.14 26.96 18.46
C GLU A 124 10.88 25.90 19.53
N ASN A 125 9.66 25.91 20.09
CA ASN A 125 9.21 24.94 21.08
C ASN A 125 7.83 24.39 20.68
N GLY A 126 7.66 23.08 20.83
CA GLY A 126 6.40 22.39 20.58
C GLY A 126 6.18 21.99 19.11
N PRO A 127 4.96 21.55 18.77
CA PRO A 127 4.67 20.98 17.47
C PRO A 127 4.65 22.03 16.36
N TRP A 128 5.22 21.68 15.21
CA TRP A 128 5.19 22.47 13.99
C TRP A 128 3.90 22.25 13.24
N THR A 129 3.45 23.27 12.51
CA THR A 129 2.25 23.16 11.68
C THR A 129 2.64 22.82 10.25
N LEU A 130 2.09 21.73 9.73
CA LEU A 130 2.15 21.34 8.32
C LEU A 130 0.89 21.83 7.62
N ILE A 131 1.05 22.39 6.43
CA ILE A 131 -0.02 23.03 5.67
C ILE A 131 -0.05 22.47 4.26
N PHE A 132 -1.25 22.05 3.83
CA PHE A 132 -1.54 21.64 2.47
C PHE A 132 -2.49 22.67 1.85
N SER A 133 -2.01 23.47 0.92
CA SER A 133 -2.79 24.50 0.21
C SER A 133 -3.31 23.95 -1.12
N ASN A 134 -4.54 24.31 -1.49
CA ASN A 134 -5.11 24.01 -2.81
C ASN A 134 -4.37 24.73 -3.95
N ASN A 135 -3.52 25.72 -3.65
CA ASN A 135 -2.73 26.45 -4.62
C ASN A 135 -1.32 25.86 -4.76
N ALA A 136 -1.19 24.88 -5.65
CA ALA A 136 0.07 24.20 -5.94
C ALA A 136 0.92 24.86 -7.04
N SER A 137 0.43 25.92 -7.70
CA SER A 137 1.08 26.56 -8.85
C SER A 137 1.81 27.86 -8.51
N SER A 138 1.51 28.47 -7.36
CA SER A 138 2.19 29.69 -6.93
C SER A 138 3.69 29.52 -6.77
N TRP A 139 4.45 30.58 -6.98
CA TRP A 139 5.90 30.55 -6.78
C TRP A 139 6.23 30.62 -5.28
N GLY A 140 6.71 29.50 -4.74
CA GLY A 140 7.01 29.37 -3.31
C GLY A 140 5.79 29.70 -2.44
N SER A 141 5.99 30.52 -1.41
CA SER A 141 4.92 30.95 -0.49
C SER A 141 4.44 32.39 -0.71
N PHE A 142 4.94 33.13 -1.71
CA PHE A 142 4.73 34.59 -1.81
C PHE A 142 3.26 35.02 -1.98
N PHE A 143 2.44 34.13 -2.55
CA PHE A 143 1.00 34.34 -2.76
C PHE A 143 0.15 33.43 -1.86
N TYR A 144 0.72 32.95 -0.76
CA TYR A 144 0.02 32.09 0.18
C TYR A 144 -1.24 32.78 0.75
N ASP A 145 -2.40 32.16 0.59
CA ASP A 145 -3.65 32.55 1.26
C ASP A 145 -4.12 31.39 2.14
N GLN A 146 -4.24 31.65 3.44
CA GLN A 146 -4.74 30.66 4.41
C GLN A 146 -6.16 30.17 4.08
N LYS A 147 -6.98 30.94 3.35
CA LYS A 147 -8.30 30.50 2.88
C LYS A 147 -8.22 29.34 1.87
N GLU A 148 -7.07 29.17 1.24
CA GLU A 148 -6.82 28.08 0.29
C GLU A 148 -6.31 26.81 0.98
N ASP A 149 -6.09 26.82 2.31
CA ASP A 149 -5.66 25.65 3.05
C ASP A 149 -6.70 24.53 2.99
N ALA A 150 -6.32 23.40 2.39
CA ALA A 150 -7.11 22.17 2.42
C ALA A 150 -6.94 21.44 3.76
N LEU A 151 -5.76 21.51 4.37
CA LEU A 151 -5.46 20.84 5.63
C LEU A 151 -4.36 21.57 6.41
N ARG A 152 -4.55 21.65 7.73
CA ARG A 152 -3.51 21.98 8.71
C ARG A 152 -3.41 20.89 9.76
N VAL A 153 -2.21 20.35 9.95
CA VAL A 153 -1.93 19.34 10.97
C VAL A 153 -0.65 19.64 11.71
N GLU A 154 -0.51 19.05 12.88
CA GLU A 154 0.68 19.23 13.71
C GLU A 154 1.61 18.02 13.60
N THR A 155 2.91 18.29 13.70
CA THR A 155 3.94 17.26 13.86
C THR A 155 5.02 17.73 14.83
N THR A 156 5.67 16.79 15.50
CA THR A 156 6.82 17.08 16.35
C THR A 156 8.07 16.69 15.58
N PRO A 157 8.95 17.66 15.22
CA PRO A 157 10.25 17.32 14.66
C PRO A 157 11.06 16.48 15.64
N VAL A 158 11.84 15.57 15.12
CA VAL A 158 12.73 14.70 15.89
C VAL A 158 14.17 14.89 15.45
N GLU A 159 15.10 14.58 16.33
CA GLU A 159 16.53 14.55 15.98
C GLU A 159 16.79 13.46 14.93
N SER A 160 17.69 13.75 13.99
CA SER A 160 18.10 12.82 12.93
C SER A 160 19.61 12.83 12.74
N ALA A 161 20.12 11.80 12.06
CA ALA A 161 21.47 11.81 11.53
C ALA A 161 21.67 13.03 10.62
N TYR A 162 22.91 13.49 10.47
CA TYR A 162 23.17 14.69 9.69
C TYR A 162 22.87 14.50 8.18
N HIS A 163 22.07 15.40 7.61
CA HIS A 163 21.75 15.48 6.19
C HIS A 163 22.22 16.81 5.59
N GLU A 164 23.20 16.76 4.68
CA GLU A 164 23.72 17.96 3.98
C GLU A 164 22.64 18.58 3.07
N TRP A 165 21.85 17.75 2.41
CA TRP A 165 20.81 18.17 1.49
C TRP A 165 19.44 18.00 2.14
N LEU A 166 18.54 18.96 1.93
CA LEU A 166 17.13 18.80 2.25
C LEU A 166 16.57 17.67 1.39
N ASP A 167 16.03 16.65 2.04
CA ASP A 167 15.50 15.47 1.38
C ASP A 167 14.13 15.07 1.92
N TYR A 168 13.34 14.39 1.10
CA TYR A 168 12.07 13.78 1.47
C TYR A 168 12.17 12.27 1.34
N GLU A 169 11.90 11.57 2.43
CA GLU A 169 12.00 10.11 2.48
C GLU A 169 10.71 9.50 3.03
N PHE A 170 10.26 8.40 2.44
CA PHE A 170 9.24 7.54 3.04
C PHE A 170 9.87 6.52 3.98
N THR A 171 9.76 6.80 5.26
CA THR A 171 10.12 5.95 6.40
C THR A 171 8.90 5.11 6.83
N GLU A 172 9.11 3.93 7.43
CA GLU A 172 8.04 3.04 7.93
C GLU A 172 6.93 2.70 6.91
N ARG A 173 7.24 1.81 5.97
CA ARG A 173 6.33 1.42 4.88
C ARG A 173 5.51 0.20 5.29
N LEU A 174 4.21 0.38 5.43
CA LEU A 174 3.24 -0.65 5.77
C LEU A 174 2.21 -0.83 4.64
N PRO A 175 1.41 -1.91 4.63
CA PRO A 175 0.45 -2.16 3.55
C PRO A 175 -0.58 -1.04 3.31
N ALA A 176 -0.93 -0.27 4.35
CA ALA A 176 -1.94 0.78 4.30
C ALA A 176 -1.44 2.16 4.77
N SER A 177 -0.14 2.31 5.06
CA SER A 177 0.42 3.57 5.53
C SER A 177 1.90 3.72 5.22
N ALA A 178 2.37 4.96 5.18
CA ALA A 178 3.80 5.28 5.18
C ALA A 178 4.03 6.58 5.97
N THR A 179 5.22 6.76 6.52
CA THR A 179 5.62 8.02 7.16
C THR A 179 6.53 8.80 6.21
N LEU A 180 6.02 9.88 5.62
CA LEU A 180 6.84 10.81 4.85
C LEU A 180 7.63 11.70 5.82
N ALA A 181 8.93 11.86 5.61
CA ALA A 181 9.78 12.67 6.45
C ALA A 181 10.61 13.65 5.62
N LEU A 182 10.49 14.94 5.93
CA LEU A 182 11.48 15.93 5.49
C LEU A 182 12.70 15.81 6.41
N LYS A 183 13.90 15.62 5.85
CA LYS A 183 15.16 15.55 6.59
C LYS A 183 16.11 16.63 6.11
N TRP A 184 16.65 17.43 7.03
CA TRP A 184 17.64 18.45 6.70
C TRP A 184 18.44 18.85 7.94
N GLU A 185 19.76 18.97 7.78
CA GLU A 185 20.71 19.13 8.88
C GLU A 185 20.51 18.01 9.91
N ASN A 186 20.10 18.32 11.15
CA ASN A 186 19.95 17.36 12.24
C ASN A 186 18.48 17.12 12.63
N LEU A 187 17.52 17.55 11.81
CA LEU A 187 16.10 17.36 12.06
C LEU A 187 15.45 16.45 11.02
N SER A 188 14.47 15.67 11.50
CA SER A 188 13.48 14.99 10.69
C SER A 188 12.09 15.46 11.09
N ILE A 189 11.25 15.76 10.10
CA ILE A 189 9.88 16.25 10.28
C ILE A 189 8.95 15.17 9.71
N PRO A 190 8.57 14.16 10.51
CA PRO A 190 7.74 13.06 10.04
C PRO A 190 6.28 13.48 9.91
N MET A 191 5.57 12.89 8.95
CA MET A 191 4.13 12.96 8.83
C MET A 191 3.60 11.59 8.42
N LYS A 192 2.70 11.04 9.24
CA LYS A 192 2.08 9.76 8.94
C LYS A 192 1.00 9.96 7.87
N ILE A 193 1.05 9.17 6.81
CA ILE A 193 0.07 9.15 5.74
C ILE A 193 -0.55 7.75 5.69
N GLU A 194 -1.87 7.69 5.70
CA GLU A 194 -2.61 6.43 5.70
C GLU A 194 -3.66 6.42 4.61
N LEU A 195 -3.87 5.24 4.02
CA LEU A 195 -4.94 4.97 3.08
C LEU A 195 -6.15 4.44 3.86
N PRO A 196 -7.16 5.28 4.15
CA PRO A 196 -8.31 4.85 4.93
C PRO A 196 -9.15 3.84 4.14
N ASN A 197 -9.76 2.88 4.85
CA ASN A 197 -10.64 1.86 4.27
C ASN A 197 -9.97 1.10 3.11
N GLU A 198 -8.69 0.75 3.26
CA GLU A 198 -7.85 0.15 2.24
C GLU A 198 -8.51 -1.10 1.63
N LYS A 199 -9.12 -1.95 2.47
CA LYS A 199 -9.77 -3.18 2.02
C LYS A 199 -10.96 -2.92 1.12
N GLN A 200 -11.79 -1.94 1.48
CA GLN A 200 -12.93 -1.52 0.66
C GLN A 200 -12.45 -0.95 -0.68
N LEU A 201 -11.38 -0.16 -0.67
CA LEU A 201 -10.82 0.41 -1.89
C LEU A 201 -10.29 -0.69 -2.82
N TYR A 202 -9.57 -1.68 -2.30
CA TYR A 202 -9.16 -2.85 -3.07
C TYR A 202 -10.36 -3.59 -3.69
N VAL A 203 -11.44 -3.83 -2.95
CA VAL A 203 -12.65 -4.46 -3.51
C VAL A 203 -13.26 -3.60 -4.62
N ALA A 204 -13.28 -2.27 -4.46
CA ALA A 204 -13.77 -1.36 -5.50
C ALA A 204 -12.88 -1.38 -6.75
N THR A 205 -11.56 -1.35 -6.60
CA THR A 205 -10.59 -1.48 -7.70
C THR A 205 -10.77 -2.81 -8.43
N LEU A 206 -10.85 -3.93 -7.70
CA LEU A 206 -11.08 -5.25 -8.28
C LEU A 206 -12.42 -5.33 -9.03
N LYS A 207 -13.48 -4.68 -8.54
CA LYS A 207 -14.76 -4.57 -9.25
C LYS A 207 -14.62 -3.88 -10.60
N ASP A 208 -13.81 -2.83 -10.67
CA ASP A 208 -13.60 -2.11 -11.93
C ASP A 208 -12.66 -2.85 -12.88
N GLU A 209 -11.52 -3.34 -12.38
CA GLU A 209 -10.54 -4.10 -13.17
C GLU A 209 -11.16 -5.36 -13.81
N LEU A 210 -12.01 -6.07 -13.08
CA LEU A 210 -12.69 -7.28 -13.59
C LEU A 210 -13.79 -6.97 -14.62
N ARG A 211 -14.05 -5.71 -14.96
CA ARG A 211 -14.89 -5.33 -16.13
C ARG A 211 -14.07 -5.29 -17.42
N SER A 212 -12.75 -5.31 -17.32
CA SER A 212 -11.82 -5.33 -18.45
C SER A 212 -11.49 -6.76 -18.90
N SER A 213 -10.52 -6.91 -19.80
CA SER A 213 -9.96 -8.21 -20.21
C SER A 213 -9.48 -9.06 -19.02
N LEU A 214 -9.09 -8.43 -17.90
CA LEU A 214 -8.70 -9.13 -16.66
C LEU A 214 -9.83 -9.97 -16.07
N GLY A 215 -11.09 -9.58 -16.29
CA GLY A 215 -12.27 -10.31 -15.84
C GLY A 215 -12.55 -11.62 -16.57
N PHE A 216 -11.94 -11.83 -17.73
CA PHE A 216 -12.11 -13.04 -18.54
C PHE A 216 -11.11 -14.15 -18.16
N SER A 217 -10.48 -14.03 -16.99
CA SER A 217 -9.61 -15.04 -16.41
C SER A 217 -10.17 -15.55 -15.09
N TRP A 218 -10.51 -16.83 -15.03
CA TRP A 218 -11.00 -17.44 -13.78
C TRP A 218 -10.00 -17.29 -12.62
N THR A 219 -8.68 -17.24 -12.90
CA THR A 219 -7.65 -17.06 -11.87
C THR A 219 -7.73 -15.68 -11.23
N ASN A 220 -7.95 -14.63 -12.03
CA ASN A 220 -8.10 -13.26 -11.52
C ASN A 220 -9.42 -13.12 -10.75
N VAL A 221 -10.50 -13.67 -11.29
CA VAL A 221 -11.82 -13.62 -10.64
C VAL A 221 -11.81 -14.36 -9.30
N VAL A 222 -11.21 -15.56 -9.22
CA VAL A 222 -11.09 -16.28 -7.93
C VAL A 222 -10.09 -15.62 -6.98
N ALA A 223 -9.07 -14.92 -7.49
CA ALA A 223 -8.19 -14.12 -6.65
C ALA A 223 -8.95 -12.97 -5.96
N ALA A 224 -9.84 -12.28 -6.68
CA ALA A 224 -10.72 -11.26 -6.09
C ALA A 224 -11.69 -11.86 -5.05
N ALA A 225 -12.27 -13.04 -5.32
CA ALA A 225 -13.07 -13.75 -4.34
C ALA A 225 -12.28 -14.12 -3.09
N ASN A 226 -11.03 -14.57 -3.25
CA ASN A 226 -10.13 -14.89 -2.15
C ASN A 226 -9.74 -13.63 -1.35
N TYR A 227 -9.59 -12.48 -2.00
CA TYR A 227 -9.35 -11.21 -1.31
C TYR A 227 -10.49 -10.89 -0.32
N CYS A 228 -11.75 -10.98 -0.78
CA CYS A 228 -12.94 -10.84 0.07
C CYS A 228 -12.94 -11.84 1.23
N LEU A 229 -12.65 -13.11 0.94
CA LEU A 229 -12.61 -14.20 1.93
C LEU A 229 -11.55 -13.96 3.03
N GLN A 230 -10.33 -13.61 2.64
CA GLN A 230 -9.20 -13.44 3.56
C GLN A 230 -9.34 -12.21 4.44
N ASN A 231 -9.95 -11.14 3.91
CA ASN A 231 -10.12 -9.87 4.61
C ASN A 231 -11.46 -9.73 5.32
N ASP A 232 -12.32 -10.75 5.24
CA ASP A 232 -13.67 -10.77 5.81
C ASP A 232 -14.53 -9.59 5.35
N ILE A 233 -14.47 -9.27 4.05
CA ILE A 233 -15.04 -8.06 3.48
C ILE A 233 -15.84 -8.38 2.21
N ASP A 234 -17.02 -7.78 2.10
CA ASP A 234 -17.92 -7.92 0.94
C ASP A 234 -18.09 -9.39 0.51
N LEU A 235 -18.36 -10.27 1.48
CA LEU A 235 -18.40 -11.73 1.29
C LEU A 235 -19.43 -12.15 0.24
N GLU A 236 -20.53 -11.41 0.10
CA GLU A 236 -21.54 -11.65 -0.94
C GLU A 236 -20.99 -11.35 -2.34
N GLN A 237 -20.21 -10.27 -2.51
CA GLN A 237 -19.50 -10.04 -3.77
C GLN A 237 -18.43 -11.11 -4.02
N GLY A 238 -17.67 -11.50 -2.98
CA GLY A 238 -16.72 -12.59 -3.05
C GLY A 238 -17.39 -13.89 -3.53
N LEU A 239 -18.59 -14.20 -3.03
CA LEU A 239 -19.37 -15.36 -3.45
C LEU A 239 -19.77 -15.26 -4.93
N LYS A 240 -20.25 -14.10 -5.39
CA LYS A 240 -20.56 -13.86 -6.81
C LYS A 240 -19.35 -14.07 -7.72
N TRP A 241 -18.17 -13.60 -7.31
CA TRP A 241 -16.94 -13.84 -8.06
C TRP A 241 -16.54 -15.32 -8.04
N ALA A 242 -16.65 -16.00 -6.91
CA ALA A 242 -16.38 -17.43 -6.84
C ALA A 242 -17.31 -18.24 -7.76
N ASP A 243 -18.59 -17.89 -7.82
CA ASP A 243 -19.55 -18.47 -8.77
C ASP A 243 -19.15 -18.22 -10.22
N ASN A 244 -18.76 -16.99 -10.55
CA ASN A 244 -18.33 -16.63 -11.91
C ASN A 244 -17.05 -17.37 -12.32
N ALA A 245 -16.09 -17.53 -11.42
CA ALA A 245 -14.86 -18.29 -11.69
C ALA A 245 -15.15 -19.76 -12.04
N ILE A 246 -16.13 -20.39 -11.37
CA ILE A 246 -16.58 -21.75 -11.70
C ILE A 246 -17.27 -21.76 -13.09
N LYS A 247 -18.15 -20.80 -13.36
CA LYS A 247 -18.88 -20.68 -14.64
C LYS A 247 -17.96 -20.44 -15.84
N PHE A 248 -16.85 -19.73 -15.67
CA PHE A 248 -15.82 -19.54 -16.70
C PHE A 248 -14.98 -20.80 -17.00
N GLY A 249 -15.46 -21.98 -16.59
CA GLY A 249 -14.95 -23.28 -17.02
C GLY A 249 -13.92 -23.90 -16.09
N ALA A 250 -13.66 -23.31 -14.92
CA ALA A 250 -12.66 -23.80 -13.98
C ALA A 250 -13.31 -24.41 -12.74
N THR A 251 -13.88 -25.60 -12.87
CA THR A 251 -14.22 -26.44 -11.71
C THR A 251 -12.95 -27.13 -11.23
N ASN A 252 -12.37 -26.65 -10.13
CA ASN A 252 -11.16 -27.21 -9.54
C ASN A 252 -11.14 -26.99 -8.02
N PHE A 253 -10.14 -27.54 -7.32
CA PHE A 253 -10.03 -27.38 -5.88
C PHE A 253 -10.11 -25.90 -5.45
N THR A 254 -9.39 -25.00 -6.12
CA THR A 254 -9.31 -23.59 -5.72
C THR A 254 -10.68 -22.92 -5.82
N THR A 255 -11.37 -23.03 -6.95
CA THR A 255 -12.67 -22.36 -7.14
C THR A 255 -13.75 -22.93 -6.22
N LEU A 256 -13.81 -24.26 -6.07
CA LEU A 256 -14.76 -24.93 -5.19
C LEU A 256 -14.49 -24.62 -3.71
N SER A 257 -13.23 -24.70 -3.27
CA SER A 257 -12.86 -24.45 -1.87
C SER A 257 -13.00 -22.98 -1.49
N THR A 258 -12.72 -22.03 -2.38
CA THR A 258 -12.96 -20.59 -2.15
C THR A 258 -14.46 -20.33 -1.96
N LYS A 259 -15.31 -20.84 -2.86
CA LYS A 259 -16.77 -20.71 -2.74
C LYS A 259 -17.28 -21.35 -1.44
N ALA A 260 -16.83 -22.56 -1.11
CA ALA A 260 -17.21 -23.25 0.12
C ALA A 260 -16.84 -22.45 1.38
N GLN A 261 -15.65 -21.86 1.42
CA GLN A 261 -15.22 -21.04 2.57
C GLN A 261 -16.03 -19.74 2.68
N LEU A 262 -16.37 -19.10 1.55
CA LEU A 262 -17.26 -17.93 1.52
C LEU A 262 -18.67 -18.29 2.02
N LEU A 263 -19.25 -19.40 1.55
CA LEU A 263 -20.53 -19.92 2.04
C LEU A 263 -20.49 -20.18 3.55
N SER A 264 -19.39 -20.76 4.06
CA SER A 264 -19.25 -20.99 5.50
C SER A 264 -19.23 -19.68 6.29
N LYS A 265 -18.54 -18.63 5.83
CA LYS A 265 -18.55 -17.31 6.48
C LYS A 265 -19.91 -16.61 6.40
N LEU A 266 -20.69 -16.89 5.35
CA LEU A 266 -22.06 -16.43 5.19
C LEU A 266 -23.09 -17.30 5.95
N GLY A 267 -22.65 -18.24 6.79
CA GLY A 267 -23.53 -19.10 7.60
C GLY A 267 -24.18 -20.27 6.86
N LYS A 268 -23.92 -20.44 5.55
CA LYS A 268 -24.48 -21.52 4.71
C LYS A 268 -23.69 -22.83 4.86
N THR A 269 -23.57 -23.30 6.09
CA THR A 269 -22.63 -24.37 6.48
C THR A 269 -22.89 -25.71 5.77
N SER A 270 -24.14 -26.14 5.59
CA SER A 270 -24.44 -27.41 4.89
C SER A 270 -24.05 -27.38 3.41
N GLU A 271 -24.26 -26.24 2.73
CA GLU A 271 -23.84 -26.04 1.35
C GLU A 271 -22.30 -25.98 1.25
N ALA A 272 -21.67 -25.24 2.17
CA ALA A 272 -20.22 -25.13 2.27
C ALA A 272 -19.55 -26.50 2.44
N ASP A 273 -20.09 -27.37 3.31
CA ASP A 273 -19.52 -28.68 3.59
C ASP A 273 -19.61 -29.60 2.38
N LYS A 274 -20.78 -29.70 1.74
CA LYS A 274 -20.95 -30.48 0.50
C LYS A 274 -19.98 -30.02 -0.60
N LEU A 275 -19.82 -28.71 -0.75
CA LEU A 275 -18.96 -28.14 -1.77
C LEU A 275 -17.47 -28.32 -1.45
N MET A 276 -17.09 -28.28 -0.17
CA MET A 276 -15.73 -28.58 0.25
C MET A 276 -15.39 -30.05 0.05
N ASP A 277 -16.32 -30.97 0.32
CA ASP A 277 -16.12 -32.40 0.05
C ASP A 277 -15.88 -32.64 -1.44
N GLN A 278 -16.63 -31.96 -2.31
CA GLN A 278 -16.37 -31.95 -3.75
C GLN A 278 -14.97 -31.41 -4.08
N ALA A 279 -14.57 -30.30 -3.46
CA ALA A 279 -13.24 -29.71 -3.66
C ALA A 279 -12.13 -30.71 -3.28
N LEU A 280 -12.20 -31.28 -2.07
CA LEU A 280 -11.23 -32.24 -1.52
C LEU A 280 -11.07 -33.49 -2.39
N ASN A 281 -12.18 -33.99 -2.93
CA ASN A 281 -12.19 -35.18 -3.79
C ASN A 281 -11.82 -34.88 -5.25
N HIS A 282 -11.82 -33.61 -5.67
CA HIS A 282 -11.45 -33.23 -7.03
C HIS A 282 -10.01 -33.68 -7.39
N PRO A 283 -9.74 -34.12 -8.65
CA PRO A 283 -8.40 -34.55 -9.07
C PRO A 283 -7.32 -33.47 -8.96
N SER A 284 -7.70 -32.20 -9.06
CA SER A 284 -6.76 -31.06 -8.91
C SER A 284 -6.42 -30.71 -7.46
N ALA A 285 -7.03 -31.37 -6.47
CA ALA A 285 -6.74 -31.15 -5.06
C ALA A 285 -5.35 -31.71 -4.70
N THR A 286 -4.35 -30.84 -4.64
CA THR A 286 -2.98 -31.24 -4.28
C THR A 286 -2.83 -31.47 -2.78
N ALA A 287 -1.81 -32.26 -2.40
CA ALA A 287 -1.48 -32.48 -1.00
C ALA A 287 -1.26 -31.16 -0.22
N PHE A 288 -0.65 -30.15 -0.86
CA PHE A 288 -0.41 -28.84 -0.26
C PHE A 288 -1.69 -28.04 -0.03
N GLN A 289 -2.61 -28.06 -1.00
CA GLN A 289 -3.89 -27.37 -0.89
C GLN A 289 -4.77 -27.96 0.21
N ILE A 290 -4.88 -29.28 0.26
CA ILE A 290 -5.64 -29.97 1.32
C ILE A 290 -4.99 -29.70 2.69
N HIS A 291 -3.66 -29.71 2.77
CA HIS A 291 -2.92 -29.37 3.99
C HIS A 291 -3.19 -27.93 4.44
N ALA A 292 -3.20 -26.96 3.51
CA ALA A 292 -3.50 -25.56 3.82
C ALA A 292 -4.92 -25.37 4.36
N TYR A 293 -5.91 -26.07 3.78
CA TYR A 293 -7.29 -26.05 4.29
C TYR A 293 -7.40 -26.66 5.69
N ALA A 294 -6.77 -27.81 5.94
CA ALA A 294 -6.74 -28.39 7.29
C ALA A 294 -6.09 -27.46 8.32
N ARG A 295 -5.07 -26.70 7.93
CA ARG A 295 -4.47 -25.66 8.79
C ARG A 295 -5.42 -24.51 9.09
N SER A 296 -6.23 -24.06 8.12
CA SER A 296 -7.21 -23.00 8.39
C SER A 296 -8.31 -23.48 9.34
N LEU A 297 -8.69 -24.77 9.29
CA LEU A 297 -9.59 -25.38 10.26
C LEU A 297 -9.02 -25.38 11.68
N ILE A 298 -7.73 -25.69 11.88
CA ILE A 298 -7.07 -25.57 13.19
C ILE A 298 -7.16 -24.12 13.69
N ALA A 299 -6.83 -23.14 12.84
CA ALA A 299 -6.87 -21.73 13.22
C ALA A 299 -8.29 -21.27 13.59
N ALA A 300 -9.31 -21.85 12.97
CA ALA A 300 -10.72 -21.64 13.30
C ALA A 300 -11.22 -22.47 14.52
N GLY A 301 -10.34 -23.18 15.23
CA GLY A 301 -10.69 -24.02 16.38
C GLY A 301 -11.38 -25.35 16.04
N LYS A 302 -11.56 -25.69 14.76
CA LYS A 302 -12.23 -26.91 14.29
C LYS A 302 -11.26 -28.10 14.23
N LYS A 303 -10.69 -28.45 15.38
CA LYS A 303 -9.56 -29.40 15.51
C LYS A 303 -9.89 -30.81 15.01
N ASP A 304 -11.06 -31.35 15.34
CA ASP A 304 -11.46 -32.70 14.90
C ASP A 304 -11.63 -32.76 13.38
N LYS A 305 -12.33 -31.77 12.81
CA LYS A 305 -12.49 -31.67 11.35
C LYS A 305 -11.15 -31.49 10.65
N ALA A 306 -10.23 -30.71 11.23
CA ALA A 306 -8.88 -30.56 10.69
C ALA A 306 -8.12 -31.88 10.68
N PHE A 307 -8.21 -32.67 11.75
CA PHE A 307 -7.59 -33.99 11.83
C PHE A 307 -8.11 -34.94 10.75
N GLU A 308 -9.42 -35.00 10.53
CA GLU A 308 -10.02 -35.82 9.46
C GLU A 308 -9.53 -35.38 8.08
N VAL A 309 -9.42 -34.07 7.81
CA VAL A 309 -8.88 -33.58 6.54
C VAL A 309 -7.39 -33.91 6.37
N PHE A 310 -6.58 -33.85 7.44
CA PHE A 310 -5.18 -34.29 7.40
C PHE A 310 -5.06 -35.79 7.13
N LYS A 311 -5.91 -36.61 7.75
CA LYS A 311 -5.97 -38.05 7.53
C LYS A 311 -6.37 -38.37 6.08
N PHE A 312 -7.41 -37.73 5.58
CA PHE A 312 -7.81 -37.83 4.17
C PHE A 312 -6.66 -37.48 3.23
N ASN A 313 -5.93 -36.39 3.50
CA ASN A 313 -4.77 -35.98 2.71
C ASN A 313 -3.67 -37.04 2.71
N PHE A 314 -3.38 -37.60 3.89
CA PHE A 314 -2.38 -38.63 4.10
C PHE A 314 -2.66 -39.91 3.32
N GLU A 315 -3.92 -40.34 3.32
CA GLU A 315 -4.38 -41.52 2.58
C GLU A 315 -4.40 -41.25 1.06
N LYS A 316 -5.03 -40.15 0.63
CA LYS A 316 -5.18 -39.79 -0.79
C LYS A 316 -3.85 -39.59 -1.51
N ASN A 317 -2.86 -38.98 -0.85
CA ASN A 317 -1.59 -38.60 -1.48
C ASN A 317 -0.45 -39.57 -1.15
N ASN A 318 -0.76 -40.84 -0.85
CA ASN A 318 0.22 -41.90 -0.64
C ASN A 318 1.34 -41.53 0.35
N LYS A 319 0.98 -40.80 1.42
CA LYS A 319 1.93 -40.38 2.46
C LYS A 319 3.10 -39.51 1.96
N ALA A 320 2.97 -38.91 0.77
CA ALA A 320 3.98 -37.99 0.23
C ALA A 320 4.06 -36.71 1.07
N TRP A 321 5.18 -35.98 0.97
CA TRP A 321 5.29 -34.66 1.59
C TRP A 321 4.15 -33.73 1.10
N PRO A 322 3.48 -32.94 1.96
CA PRO A 322 3.71 -32.72 3.40
C PRO A 322 2.73 -33.50 4.31
N THR A 323 2.26 -34.68 3.92
CA THR A 323 1.13 -35.33 4.62
C THR A 323 1.47 -35.84 6.03
N HIS A 324 2.67 -36.40 6.25
CA HIS A 324 3.14 -36.72 7.61
C HIS A 324 3.22 -35.46 8.49
N PHE A 325 3.62 -34.33 7.91
CA PHE A 325 3.61 -33.06 8.64
C PHE A 325 2.19 -32.64 9.04
N GLY A 326 1.23 -32.86 8.15
CA GLY A 326 -0.19 -32.62 8.41
C GLY A 326 -0.70 -33.47 9.58
N MET A 327 -0.43 -34.77 9.56
CA MET A 327 -0.78 -35.67 10.66
C MET A 327 -0.14 -35.24 11.99
N ALA A 328 1.13 -34.82 11.98
CA ALA A 328 1.79 -34.30 13.18
C ALA A 328 1.06 -33.08 13.77
N ARG A 329 0.65 -32.13 12.92
CA ARG A 329 -0.16 -30.97 13.33
C ARG A 329 -1.53 -31.36 13.84
N GLY A 330 -2.20 -32.30 13.18
CA GLY A 330 -3.51 -32.80 13.59
C GLY A 330 -3.46 -33.44 14.98
N TYR A 331 -2.54 -34.37 15.21
CA TYR A 331 -2.35 -34.99 16.53
C TYR A 331 -1.97 -33.98 17.60
N SER A 332 -1.09 -33.03 17.29
CA SER A 332 -0.71 -31.94 18.19
C SER A 332 -1.93 -31.10 18.59
N ALA A 333 -2.78 -30.73 17.64
CA ALA A 333 -3.99 -29.96 17.91
C ALA A 333 -4.97 -30.70 18.86
N LEU A 334 -5.01 -32.03 18.79
CA LEU A 334 -5.78 -32.92 19.66
C LEU A 334 -5.06 -33.27 20.98
N GLY A 335 -3.88 -32.71 21.25
CA GLY A 335 -3.11 -32.99 22.47
C GLY A 335 -2.40 -34.36 22.50
N GLN A 336 -2.38 -35.08 21.37
CA GLN A 336 -1.73 -36.40 21.24
C GLN A 336 -0.25 -36.22 20.86
N PHE A 337 0.53 -35.63 21.76
CA PHE A 337 1.91 -35.21 21.49
C PHE A 337 2.85 -36.34 21.06
N ASP A 338 2.70 -37.55 21.62
CA ASP A 338 3.57 -38.68 21.27
C ASP A 338 3.40 -39.10 19.81
N LYS A 339 2.15 -39.27 19.36
CA LYS A 339 1.82 -39.54 17.95
C LYS A 339 2.22 -38.38 17.04
N ALA A 340 2.08 -37.15 17.51
CA ALA A 340 2.53 -35.97 16.78
C ALA A 340 4.05 -36.01 16.53
N ILE A 341 4.84 -36.40 17.53
CA ILE A 341 6.29 -36.55 17.43
C ILE A 341 6.66 -37.68 16.45
N GLU A 342 5.96 -38.82 16.49
CA GLU A 342 6.18 -39.92 15.54
C GLU A 342 6.01 -39.46 14.09
N HIS A 343 4.89 -38.82 13.78
CA HIS A 343 4.64 -38.29 12.44
C HIS A 343 5.60 -37.16 12.07
N ALA A 344 6.00 -36.31 13.01
CA ALA A 344 6.96 -35.24 12.74
C ALA A 344 8.36 -35.80 12.40
N LYS A 345 8.81 -36.88 13.04
CA LYS A 345 10.07 -37.56 12.70
C LYS A 345 10.04 -38.12 11.28
N LEU A 346 8.94 -38.76 10.87
CA LEU A 346 8.76 -39.26 9.51
C LEU A 346 8.73 -38.09 8.50
N SER A 347 8.04 -37.02 8.85
CA SER A 347 8.00 -35.80 8.06
C SER A 347 9.38 -35.16 7.85
N LEU A 348 10.26 -35.21 8.86
CA LEU A 348 11.62 -34.66 8.77
C LEU A 348 12.46 -35.36 7.70
N GLN A 349 12.23 -36.67 7.49
CA GLN A 349 12.91 -37.46 6.45
C GLN A 349 12.42 -37.12 5.03
N GLN A 350 11.16 -36.67 4.91
CA GLN A 350 10.53 -36.32 3.63
C GLN A 350 10.66 -34.84 3.26
N ALA A 351 11.15 -33.99 4.17
CA ALA A 351 11.22 -32.55 3.96
C ALA A 351 12.12 -32.20 2.75
N PRO A 352 11.63 -31.39 1.79
CA PRO A 352 12.29 -31.21 0.49
C PRO A 352 13.55 -30.33 0.55
N ASP A 353 13.68 -29.49 1.58
CA ASP A 353 14.76 -28.52 1.73
C ASP A 353 15.10 -28.29 3.21
N GLN A 354 16.19 -27.56 3.45
CA GLN A 354 16.68 -27.30 4.81
C GLN A 354 15.71 -26.45 5.64
N ALA A 355 15.05 -25.47 5.04
CA ALA A 355 14.10 -24.61 5.75
C ALA A 355 12.91 -25.42 6.30
N ASN A 356 12.38 -26.34 5.50
CA ASN A 356 11.34 -27.27 5.93
C ASN A 356 11.84 -28.24 7.00
N LYS A 357 13.08 -28.73 6.90
CA LYS A 357 13.69 -29.58 7.95
C LYS A 357 13.81 -28.84 9.28
N ASP A 358 14.32 -27.61 9.26
CA ASP A 358 14.50 -26.77 10.45
C ASP A 358 13.15 -26.49 11.10
N TYR A 359 12.12 -26.22 10.30
CA TYR A 359 10.78 -25.98 10.80
C TYR A 359 10.16 -27.22 11.44
N VAL A 360 10.28 -28.40 10.82
CA VAL A 360 9.82 -29.67 11.41
C VAL A 360 10.60 -30.01 12.69
N ALA A 361 11.92 -29.80 12.71
CA ALA A 361 12.75 -29.99 13.89
C ALA A 361 12.34 -29.04 15.04
N GLY A 362 12.02 -27.78 14.70
CA GLY A 362 11.45 -26.81 15.64
C GLY A 362 10.12 -27.27 16.22
N LEU A 363 9.23 -27.83 15.38
CA LEU A 363 7.97 -28.43 15.86
C LEU A 363 8.25 -29.59 16.83
N ILE A 364 9.16 -30.51 16.50
CA ILE A 364 9.50 -31.64 17.40
C ILE A 364 9.96 -31.12 18.77
N LYS A 365 10.78 -30.06 18.81
CA LYS A 365 11.24 -29.45 20.07
C LYS A 365 10.06 -28.92 20.90
N LYS A 366 9.10 -28.23 20.28
CA LYS A 366 7.88 -27.74 20.96
C LYS A 366 7.00 -28.89 21.46
N LEU A 367 6.77 -29.90 20.62
CA LEU A 367 5.96 -31.06 20.99
C LEU A 367 6.53 -31.82 22.20
N LYS A 368 7.86 -31.94 22.31
CA LYS A 368 8.51 -32.54 23.49
C LYS A 368 8.26 -31.76 24.78
N LYS A 369 8.01 -30.46 24.67
CA LYS A 369 7.63 -29.58 25.79
C LYS A 369 6.12 -29.49 26.00
N LYS A 370 5.32 -30.14 25.16
CA LYS A 370 3.84 -30.05 25.12
C LYS A 370 3.35 -28.60 24.87
N GLU A 371 4.13 -27.85 24.08
CA GLU A 371 3.86 -26.47 23.65
C GLU A 371 3.14 -26.39 22.30
#